data_AF-A0A6A6DQS8-F1
#
_entry.id   AF-A0A6A6DQS8-F1
#
_cell.length_a   1.000
_cell.length_b   1.000
_cell.length_c   1.000
_cell.angle_alpha   90.00
_cell.angle_beta   90.00
_cell.angle_gamma   90.00
#
_symmetry.space_group_name_H-M   'P 1'
#
loop_
_entity.id
_entity.type
_entity.pdbx_description
1 polymer ?
#
loop_
_entity_poly.entity_id
_entity_poly.type
_entity_poly.pdbx_seq_one_letter_code
_entity_poly.pdbx_strand_id
1 'polypeptide(L)' 'MAQRSTPTAGQAVNLLALDGGGIRGVSELLILDEIMRRVQYDLDLPELPQPCDYFDLVGGTSTGG' A
#
# COMPACT_ATOMS: atom_id res chain seq x y z
N MET A 1 -16.58 -1.97 -2.44
CA MET A 1 -15.56 -1.21 -3.19
C MET A 1 -15.89 0.27 -3.03
N ALA A 2 -15.21 0.97 -2.14
CA ALA A 2 -15.39 2.40 -1.98
C ALA A 2 -14.66 3.11 -3.13
N GLN A 3 -15.39 3.89 -3.93
CA GLN A 3 -14.83 4.65 -5.05
C GLN A 3 -14.08 5.87 -4.46
N ARG A 4 -12.75 5.84 -4.44
CA ARG A 4 -11.95 7.02 -4.05
C ARG A 4 -12.06 8.10 -5.13
N SER A 5 -12.31 9.33 -4.70
CA SER A 5 -12.28 10.54 -5.53
C SER A 5 -10.85 10.86 -5.94
N THR A 6 -10.65 11.25 -7.21
CA THR A 6 -9.35 11.66 -7.77
C THR A 6 -8.72 12.78 -6.93
N PRO A 7 -7.40 12.74 -6.65
CA PRO A 7 -6.72 13.81 -5.92
C PRO A 7 -6.92 15.16 -6.62
N THR A 8 -7.28 16.20 -5.87
CA THR A 8 -7.39 17.56 -6.38
C THR A 8 -6.04 18.27 -6.40
N ALA A 9 -5.92 19.32 -7.20
CA ALA A 9 -4.69 20.11 -7.28
C ALA A 9 -4.33 20.70 -5.91
N GLY A 10 -3.21 20.24 -5.33
CA GLY A 10 -2.69 20.67 -4.03
C GLY A 10 -2.78 19.62 -2.90
N GLN A 11 -3.42 18.48 -3.11
CA GLN A 11 -3.44 17.38 -2.14
C GLN A 11 -2.19 16.49 -2.28
N ALA A 12 -1.61 16.06 -1.15
CA ALA A 12 -0.52 15.09 -1.14
C ALA A 12 -1.00 13.74 -1.70
N VAL A 13 -0.16 13.11 -2.52
CA VAL A 13 -0.44 11.83 -3.17
C VAL A 13 0.48 10.77 -2.57
N ASN A 14 -0.10 9.64 -2.17
CA ASN A 14 0.62 8.51 -1.61
C ASN A 14 0.87 7.47 -2.71
N LEU A 15 2.14 7.17 -2.98
CA LEU A 15 2.56 6.22 -3.99
C LEU A 15 3.22 5.01 -3.33
N LEU A 16 2.86 3.81 -3.76
CA LEU A 16 3.53 2.56 -3.42
C LEU A 16 4.22 1.99 -4.66
N ALA A 17 5.52 1.76 -4.57
CA ALA A 17 6.33 1.14 -5.61
C ALA A 17 6.94 -0.16 -5.09
N LEU A 18 6.79 -1.25 -5.85
CA LEU A 18 7.30 -2.59 -5.51
C LEU A 18 8.28 -3.06 -6.60
N ASP A 19 9.48 -3.46 -6.20
CA ASP A 19 10.56 -3.77 -7.13
C ASP A 19 10.54 -5.24 -7.59
N GLY A 20 11.24 -5.49 -8.70
CA GLY A 20 11.46 -6.85 -9.19
C GLY A 20 12.50 -7.58 -8.35
N GLY A 21 12.07 -8.59 -7.59
CA GLY A 21 12.93 -9.31 -6.65
C GLY A 21 13.05 -10.82 -6.86
N GLY A 22 12.16 -11.42 -7.67
CA GLY A 22 12.02 -12.88 -7.73
C GLY A 22 11.45 -13.41 -6.41
N ILE A 23 12.01 -14.53 -5.91
CA ILE A 23 11.64 -15.08 -4.60
C ILE A 23 11.87 -14.11 -3.44
N ARG A 24 12.76 -13.12 -3.62
CA ARG A 24 13.03 -12.08 -2.61
C ARG A 24 11.89 -11.08 -2.48
N GLY A 25 10.95 -11.02 -3.43
CA GLY A 25 9.75 -10.18 -3.29
C GLY A 25 8.91 -10.54 -2.06
N VAL A 26 9.05 -11.75 -1.51
CA VAL A 26 8.40 -12.12 -0.24
C VAL A 26 8.83 -11.19 0.91
N SER A 27 10.07 -10.70 0.95
CA SER A 27 10.47 -9.76 2.00
C SER A 27 9.76 -8.41 1.86
N GLU A 28 9.51 -7.94 0.64
CA GLU A 28 8.76 -6.71 0.38
C GLU A 28 7.31 -6.84 0.84
N LEU A 29 6.67 -7.98 0.59
CA LEU A 29 5.32 -8.26 1.06
C LEU A 29 5.24 -8.34 2.60
N LEU A 30 6.25 -8.93 3.26
CA LEU A 30 6.31 -8.96 4.72
C LEU A 30 6.48 -7.55 5.32
N ILE A 31 7.28 -6.69 4.68
CA ILE A 31 7.43 -5.30 5.09
C ILE A 31 6.10 -4.55 4.89
N LEU A 32 5.42 -4.74 3.75
CA LEU A 32 4.13 -4.11 3.49
C LEU A 32 3.05 -4.57 4.49
N ASP A 33 2.97 -5.88 4.79
CA ASP A 33 2.04 -6.41 5.79
C ASP A 33 2.28 -5.78 7.17
N GLU A 34 3.54 -5.68 7.61
CA GLU A 34 3.89 -5.03 8.87
C GLU A 34 3.53 -3.54 8.87
N ILE A 35 3.73 -2.82 7.77
CA ILE A 35 3.29 -1.42 7.63
C ILE A 35 1.78 -1.32 7.80
N MET A 36 0.99 -2.17 7.11
CA MET A 36 -0.47 -2.13 7.23
C MET A 36 -0.96 -2.50 8.64
N ARG A 37 -0.28 -3.43 9.33
CA ARG A 37 -0.56 -3.76 10.74
C ARG A 37 -0.28 -2.59 11.67
N ARG A 38 0.79 -1.84 11.44
CA ARG A 38 1.07 -0.61 12.22
C ARG A 38 0.01 0.44 11.99
N VAL A 39 -0.41 0.64 10.73
CA VAL A 39 -1.53 1.54 10.41
C VAL A 39 -2.81 1.09 11.11
N GLN A 40 -3.11 -0.21 11.14
CA GLN A 40 -4.24 -0.76 11.88
C GLN A 40 -4.16 -0.38 13.37
N TYR A 41 -3.01 -0.62 13.99
CA TYR A 41 -2.80 -0.36 15.41
C TYR A 41 -2.85 1.14 15.76
N ASP A 42 -2.14 1.97 14.99
CA ASP A 42 -2.02 3.41 15.25
C ASP A 42 -3.35 4.16 15.05
N LEU A 43 -4.24 3.65 14.21
CA LEU A 43 -5.55 4.23 13.90
C LEU A 43 -6.72 3.48 14.54
N ASP A 44 -6.45 2.47 15.38
CA ASP A 44 -7.44 1.62 16.05
C ASP A 44 -8.52 1.06 15.10
N LEU A 45 -8.07 0.52 13.96
CA LEU A 45 -8.97 0.00 12.94
C LEU A 45 -9.48 -1.41 13.30
N PRO A 46 -10.77 -1.69 13.10
CA PRO A 46 -11.36 -2.99 13.46
C PRO A 46 -10.83 -4.15 12.62
N GLU A 47 -10.33 -3.85 11.43
CA GLU A 47 -9.80 -4.83 10.46
C GLU A 47 -8.49 -4.33 9.88
N LEU A 48 -7.67 -5.25 9.36
CA LEU A 48 -6.42 -4.91 8.68
C LEU A 48 -6.75 -4.10 7.41
N PRO A 49 -6.30 -2.84 7.31
CA PRO A 49 -6.57 -2.02 6.14
C PRO A 49 -5.89 -2.58 4.89
N GLN A 50 -6.51 -2.37 3.74
CA GLN A 50 -5.90 -2.74 2.47
C GLN A 50 -4.94 -1.63 2.01
N PRO A 51 -3.82 -1.95 1.33
CA PRO A 51 -2.93 -0.92 0.79
C PRO A 51 -3.65 0.09 -0.10
N CYS A 52 -4.66 -0.34 -0.88
CA CYS A 52 -5.44 0.55 -1.75
C CYS A 52 -6.33 1.57 -1.00
N ASP A 53 -6.52 1.42 0.32
CA ASP A 53 -7.20 2.41 1.14
C ASP A 53 -6.30 3.64 1.43
N TYR A 54 -4.97 3.46 1.34
CA TYR A 54 -3.97 4.47 1.73
C TYR A 54 -3.13 4.99 0.57
N PHE A 55 -2.87 4.16 -0.44
CA PHE A 55 -2.07 4.52 -1.61
C PHE A 55 -2.97 4.85 -2.81
N ASP A 56 -2.75 6.01 -3.42
CA ASP A 56 -3.51 6.48 -4.58
C ASP A 56 -3.06 5.78 -5.87
N LEU A 57 -1.80 5.35 -5.91
CA LEU A 57 -1.23 4.55 -6.98
C LEU A 57 -0.34 3.48 -6.38
N VAL A 58 -0.52 2.25 -6.86
CA VAL A 58 0.37 1.13 -6.59
C VAL A 58 0.95 0.69 -7.93
N GLY A 59 2.27 0.65 -8.02
CA GLY A 59 2.98 0.17 -9.20
C GLY A 59 4.06 -0.82 -8.79
N GLY A 60 4.37 -1.75 -9.69
CA GLY A 60 5.49 -2.66 -9.46
C GLY A 60 6.05 -3.24 -10.74
N THR A 61 7.22 -3.87 -10.63
CA THR A 61 7.91 -4.50 -11.75
C THR A 61 8.18 -5.99 -11.48
N SER A 62 7.99 -6.84 -12.48
CA SER A 62 8.19 -8.31 -12.36
C SER A 62 7.39 -8.90 -11.19
N THR A 63 8.03 -9.46 -10.15
CA THR A 63 7.34 -10.03 -8.98
C THR A 63 6.70 -8.99 -8.06
N GLY A 64 7.08 -7.71 -8.18
CA GLY A 64 6.47 -6.63 -7.43
C GLY A 64 5.17 -6.10 -8.07
N GLY A 65 4.89 -6.43 -9.34
CA GLY A 65 3.65 -6.07 -10.03
C GLY A 65 2.64 -7.21 -10.03
#